data_AF-A0A0H2S5D4-F1
#
_entry.id   AF-A0A0H2S5D4-F1
#
_cell.length_a   1.000
_cell.length_b   1.000
_cell.length_c   1.000
_cell.angle_alpha   90.00
_cell.angle_beta   90.00
_cell.angle_gamma   90.00
#
_symmetry.space_group_name_H-M   'P 1'
#
loop_
_entity.id
_entity.type
_entity.pdbx_description
1 polymer ?
#
loop_
_entity_poly.entity_id
_entity_poly.type
_entity_poly.pdbx_seq_one_letter_code
_entity_poly.pdbx_strand_id
1 'polypeptide(L)'
;FASSRWWVLKKIGNLLVSGTKPVEFTDFWLGDQFCSLIYTFSNLYFVGCAYQQKWNNAMVNCSTSKHWGLPFVLASLPLAVRAVQCVKRYSDVARTNGDQHSAGKYTTSIVYYAFYYNWRHHNLAHDYSFATFIMFATCYSIYTCSWDIFIDWSLLKHDRQHIFLRDNLLYSQKSVYYFAIISNIILRFSWVIYIPGGNFNFNLRSFVAGFLEMFRRWQWNFYRLEAEQLGNIDMYAAVRDVRLPYDAAVADDDDDDDYELHSRDSWGSKSRRAQMLRPSQIKLDDHP
;
A
#
# COMPACT_ATOMS: atom_id res chain seq x y z
N PHE A 1 -15.49 7.35 -21.34
CA PHE A 1 -15.44 8.05 -20.04
C PHE A 1 -16.47 7.60 -19.01
N ALA A 2 -17.75 7.37 -19.36
CA ALA A 2 -18.77 6.95 -18.38
C ALA A 2 -18.45 5.60 -17.69
N SER A 3 -17.95 4.61 -18.45
CA SER A 3 -17.53 3.30 -17.91
C SER A 3 -16.42 3.41 -16.83
N SER A 4 -15.41 4.25 -17.08
CA SER A 4 -14.33 4.50 -16.11
C SER A 4 -14.82 5.18 -14.83
N ARG A 5 -15.75 6.15 -14.95
CA ARG A 5 -16.34 6.83 -13.79
C ARG A 5 -17.18 5.87 -12.95
N TRP A 6 -17.96 5.01 -13.60
CA TRP A 6 -18.75 3.99 -12.90
C TRP A 6 -17.86 2.95 -12.22
N TRP A 7 -16.74 2.57 -12.84
CA TRP A 7 -15.74 1.72 -12.21
C TRP A 7 -15.17 2.35 -10.93
N VAL A 8 -14.80 3.64 -10.97
CA VAL A 8 -14.31 4.37 -9.79
C VAL A 8 -15.38 4.40 -8.69
N LEU A 9 -16.61 4.75 -9.03
CA LEU A 9 -17.73 4.79 -8.05
C LEU A 9 -17.99 3.42 -7.43
N LYS A 10 -17.95 2.35 -8.23
CA LYS A 10 -18.09 0.97 -7.74
C LYS A 10 -16.96 0.60 -6.77
N LYS A 11 -15.73 1.00 -7.07
CA LYS A 11 -14.56 0.74 -6.20
C LYS A 11 -14.61 1.55 -4.91
N ILE A 12 -15.01 2.81 -4.96
CA ILE A 12 -15.29 3.62 -3.77
C ILE A 12 -16.43 2.98 -2.94
N GLY A 13 -17.49 2.52 -3.59
CA GLY A 13 -18.58 1.80 -2.92
C GLY A 13 -18.10 0.52 -2.22
N ASN A 14 -17.25 -0.28 -2.87
CA ASN A 14 -16.63 -1.45 -2.25
C ASN A 14 -15.74 -1.09 -1.06
N LEU A 15 -15.06 0.06 -1.10
CA LEU A 15 -14.27 0.57 0.02
C LEU A 15 -15.16 0.94 1.23
N LEU A 16 -16.34 1.51 0.98
CA LEU A 16 -17.32 1.84 2.04
C LEU A 16 -17.98 0.58 2.64
N VAL A 17 -18.15 -0.48 1.85
CA VAL A 17 -18.62 -1.80 2.32
C VAL A 17 -17.42 -2.73 2.59
N SER A 18 -16.34 -2.16 3.13
CA SER A 18 -15.14 -2.89 3.53
C SER A 18 -15.48 -4.04 4.48
N GLY A 19 -14.92 -5.23 4.22
CA GLY A 19 -15.12 -6.42 5.05
C GLY A 19 -16.14 -7.44 4.52
N THR A 20 -16.89 -7.14 3.46
CA THR A 20 -17.88 -8.09 2.88
C THR A 20 -17.39 -8.83 1.64
N LYS A 21 -16.44 -8.25 0.90
CA LYS A 21 -15.92 -8.78 -0.37
C LYS A 21 -14.42 -9.09 -0.28
N PRO A 22 -13.90 -10.03 -1.08
CA PRO A 22 -12.46 -10.23 -1.18
C PRO A 22 -11.77 -8.95 -1.65
N VAL A 23 -10.61 -8.63 -1.07
CA VAL A 23 -9.88 -7.38 -1.31
C VAL A 23 -8.91 -7.57 -2.46
N GLU A 24 -9.18 -6.94 -3.60
CA GLU A 24 -8.27 -6.91 -4.75
C GLU A 24 -7.15 -5.85 -4.55
N PHE A 25 -6.08 -5.94 -5.34
CA PHE A 25 -5.01 -4.94 -5.35
C PHE A 25 -5.53 -3.51 -5.56
N THR A 26 -6.53 -3.33 -6.43
CA THR A 26 -7.12 -2.01 -6.72
C THR A 26 -7.85 -1.41 -5.52
N ASP A 27 -8.53 -2.23 -4.72
CA ASP A 27 -9.22 -1.77 -3.51
C ASP A 27 -8.20 -1.43 -2.40
N PHE A 28 -7.12 -2.19 -2.30
CA PHE A 28 -5.98 -1.89 -1.43
C PHE A 28 -5.31 -0.56 -1.81
N TRP A 29 -4.95 -0.42 -3.09
CA TRP A 29 -4.27 0.77 -3.62
C TRP A 29 -5.11 2.03 -3.44
N LEU A 30 -6.41 1.97 -3.79
CA LEU A 30 -7.33 3.09 -3.64
C LEU A 30 -7.49 3.46 -2.17
N GLY A 31 -7.65 2.46 -1.30
CA GLY A 31 -7.75 2.66 0.13
C GLY A 31 -6.55 3.42 0.72
N ASP A 32 -5.33 3.12 0.28
CA ASP A 32 -4.15 3.86 0.71
C ASP A 32 -4.13 5.32 0.23
N GLN A 33 -4.74 5.63 -0.92
CA GLN A 33 -4.92 7.03 -1.35
C GLN A 33 -5.87 7.79 -0.41
N PHE A 34 -6.96 7.14 0.03
CA PHE A 34 -7.90 7.75 0.99
C PHE A 34 -7.24 8.06 2.34
N CYS A 35 -6.26 7.27 2.77
CA CYS A 35 -5.47 7.57 3.96
C CYS A 35 -4.61 8.83 3.83
N SER A 36 -4.32 9.34 2.63
CA SER A 36 -3.69 10.66 2.47
C SER A 36 -4.68 11.82 2.61
N LEU A 37 -5.98 11.56 2.54
CA LEU A 37 -7.03 12.57 2.66
C LEU A 37 -7.45 12.84 4.10
N ILE A 38 -6.74 12.31 5.10
CA ILE A 38 -7.08 12.46 6.53
C ILE A 38 -7.28 13.92 6.92
N TYR A 39 -6.40 14.81 6.46
CA TYR A 39 -6.55 16.25 6.69
C TYR A 39 -7.89 16.76 6.14
N THR A 40 -8.23 16.43 4.90
CA THR A 40 -9.49 16.82 4.26
C THR A 40 -10.70 16.26 5.01
N PHE A 41 -10.70 14.98 5.36
CA PHE A 41 -11.80 14.37 6.12
C PHE A 41 -11.99 15.04 7.48
N SER A 42 -10.90 15.33 8.19
CA SER A 42 -10.98 16.01 9.49
C SER A 42 -11.58 17.41 9.39
N ASN A 43 -11.34 18.13 8.28
CA ASN A 43 -11.85 19.48 8.04
C ASN A 43 -13.30 19.51 7.53
N LEU A 44 -13.91 18.35 7.20
CA LEU A 44 -15.34 18.32 6.86
C LEU A 44 -16.21 18.82 8.02
N TYR A 45 -15.78 18.57 9.26
CA TYR A 45 -16.42 19.14 10.45
C TYR A 45 -16.45 20.67 10.40
N PHE A 46 -15.32 21.29 10.06
CA PHE A 46 -15.22 22.75 9.98
C PHE A 46 -16.23 23.32 8.98
N VAL A 47 -16.38 22.70 7.82
CA VAL A 47 -17.35 23.13 6.79
C VAL A 47 -18.78 23.06 7.33
N GLY A 48 -19.15 21.95 7.97
CA GLY A 48 -20.49 21.80 8.57
C GLY A 48 -20.77 22.80 9.68
N CYS A 49 -19.81 23.01 10.58
CA CYS A 49 -19.94 23.98 11.67
C CYS A 49 -19.98 25.43 11.14
N ALA A 50 -19.13 25.78 10.16
CA ALA A 50 -19.12 27.11 9.56
C ALA A 50 -20.45 27.44 8.87
N TYR A 51 -21.06 26.45 8.21
CA TYR A 51 -22.38 26.58 7.60
C TYR A 51 -23.47 26.84 8.66
N GLN A 52 -23.47 26.10 9.77
CA GLN A 52 -24.41 26.31 10.88
C GLN A 52 -24.25 27.69 11.53
N GLN A 53 -23.00 28.17 11.66
CA GLN A 53 -22.68 29.48 12.20
C GLN A 53 -22.87 30.63 11.20
N LYS A 54 -23.37 30.35 9.99
CA LYS A 54 -23.53 31.33 8.89
C LYS A 54 -22.26 32.13 8.61
N TRP A 55 -21.09 31.48 8.73
CA TRP A 55 -19.77 32.07 8.57
C TRP A 55 -19.39 33.15 9.61
N ASN A 56 -20.21 33.38 10.63
CA ASN A 56 -19.91 34.35 11.69
C ASN A 56 -18.85 33.78 12.65
N ASN A 57 -17.66 34.38 12.66
CA ASN A 57 -16.53 33.96 13.51
C ASN A 57 -16.25 32.45 13.44
N ALA A 58 -16.49 31.82 12.28
CA ALA A 58 -16.41 30.37 12.10
C ALA A 58 -15.01 29.81 12.45
N MET A 59 -13.94 30.56 12.17
CA MET A 59 -12.57 30.16 12.52
C MET A 59 -12.34 29.97 14.03
N VAL A 60 -13.03 30.75 14.87
CA VAL A 60 -12.89 30.68 16.33
C VAL A 60 -13.88 29.66 16.92
N ASN A 61 -15.10 29.64 16.42
CA ASN A 61 -16.18 28.81 16.95
C ASN A 61 -16.07 27.34 16.50
N CYS A 62 -15.58 27.09 15.29
CA CYS A 62 -15.45 25.77 14.71
C CYS A 62 -14.02 25.22 14.75
N SER A 63 -13.15 25.85 15.55
CA SER A 63 -11.78 25.39 15.71
C SER A 63 -11.73 23.99 16.30
N THR A 64 -10.90 23.14 15.69
CA THR A 64 -10.59 21.78 16.11
C THR A 64 -10.15 21.69 17.58
N SER A 65 -9.59 22.75 18.16
CA SER A 65 -9.19 22.76 19.58
C SER A 65 -10.38 22.73 20.54
N LYS A 66 -11.55 23.27 20.17
CA LYS A 66 -12.76 23.22 21.01
C LYS A 66 -13.53 21.91 20.84
N HIS A 67 -13.58 21.38 19.62
CA HIS A 67 -14.34 20.18 19.28
C HIS A 67 -13.41 19.17 18.60
N TRP A 68 -12.66 18.41 19.40
CA TRP A 68 -11.62 17.50 18.89
C TRP A 68 -12.18 16.13 18.47
N GLY A 69 -13.24 15.65 19.12
CA GLY A 69 -13.76 14.28 18.94
C GLY A 69 -14.30 13.99 17.54
N LEU A 70 -15.15 14.85 16.99
CA LEU A 70 -15.73 14.64 15.66
C LEU A 70 -14.69 14.76 14.52
N PRO A 71 -13.80 15.78 14.49
CA PRO A 71 -12.66 15.79 13.57
C PRO A 71 -11.76 14.56 13.69
N PHE A 72 -11.51 14.06 14.91
CA PHE A 72 -10.74 12.84 15.14
C PHE A 72 -11.41 11.59 14.55
N VAL A 73 -12.73 11.43 14.75
CA VAL A 73 -13.48 10.31 14.16
C VAL A 73 -13.43 10.37 12.64
N LEU A 74 -13.66 11.54 12.06
CA LEU A 74 -13.60 11.72 10.60
C LEU A 74 -12.19 11.47 10.05
N ALA A 75 -11.15 11.92 10.76
CA ALA A 75 -9.75 11.64 10.42
C ALA A 75 -9.42 10.15 10.48
N SER A 76 -9.99 9.42 11.44
CA SER A 76 -9.72 8.01 11.68
C SER A 76 -10.50 7.07 10.75
N LEU A 77 -11.60 7.53 10.15
CA LEU A 77 -12.43 6.74 9.23
C LEU A 77 -11.63 6.02 8.12
N PRO A 78 -10.83 6.71 7.28
CA PRO A 78 -10.08 6.04 6.21
C PRO A 78 -9.10 5.00 6.77
N LEU A 79 -8.47 5.27 7.92
CA LEU A 79 -7.56 4.33 8.58
C LEU A 79 -8.28 3.09 9.11
N ALA A 80 -9.44 3.29 9.74
CA ALA A 80 -10.27 2.21 10.28
C ALA A 80 -10.78 1.29 9.16
N VAL A 81 -11.24 1.88 8.05
CA VAL A 81 -11.65 1.13 6.85
C VAL A 81 -10.51 0.24 6.35
N ARG A 82 -9.27 0.75 6.29
CA ARG A 82 -8.09 -0.04 5.90
C ARG A 82 -7.76 -1.14 6.90
N ALA A 83 -7.81 -0.85 8.19
CA ALA A 83 -7.58 -1.86 9.23
C ALA A 83 -8.55 -3.04 9.06
N VAL A 84 -9.84 -2.76 8.81
CA VAL A 84 -10.86 -3.79 8.56
C VAL A 84 -10.54 -4.59 7.28
N GLN A 85 -10.13 -3.94 6.18
CA GLN A 85 -9.74 -4.64 4.95
C GLN A 85 -8.56 -5.59 5.18
N CYS A 86 -7.53 -5.14 5.92
CA CYS A 86 -6.37 -5.95 6.25
C CYS A 86 -6.75 -7.16 7.10
N VAL A 87 -7.62 -6.97 8.11
CA VAL A 87 -8.13 -8.07 8.94
C VAL A 87 -8.96 -9.06 8.11
N LYS A 88 -9.83 -8.56 7.22
CA LYS A 88 -10.64 -9.43 6.35
C LYS A 88 -9.75 -10.26 5.42
N ARG A 89 -8.76 -9.63 4.78
CA ARG A 89 -7.81 -10.34 3.91
C ARG A 89 -7.03 -11.42 4.67
N TYR A 90 -6.58 -11.11 5.88
CA TYR A 90 -5.93 -12.09 6.76
C TYR A 90 -6.87 -13.28 7.07
N SER A 91 -8.14 -12.99 7.39
CA SER A 91 -9.15 -14.02 7.65
C SER A 91 -9.45 -14.88 6.43
N ASP A 92 -9.49 -14.30 5.23
CA ASP A 92 -9.84 -15.00 3.99
C ASP A 92 -8.70 -15.86 3.45
N VAL A 93 -7.46 -15.40 3.61
CA VAL A 93 -6.26 -16.04 3.05
C VAL A 93 -5.56 -16.95 4.08
N ALA A 94 -6.03 -16.95 5.34
CA ALA A 94 -5.72 -17.84 6.47
C ALA A 94 -4.25 -18.16 6.82
N ARG A 95 -3.22 -17.82 6.01
CA ARG A 95 -1.84 -18.31 6.20
C ARG A 95 -0.72 -17.40 5.64
N THR A 96 -0.97 -16.16 5.25
CA THR A 96 0.09 -15.21 4.89
C THR A 96 0.44 -14.28 6.05
N ASN A 97 1.60 -14.53 6.70
CA ASN A 97 2.12 -13.73 7.83
C ASN A 97 2.27 -12.22 7.53
N GLY A 98 2.32 -11.81 6.26
CA GLY A 98 2.43 -10.39 5.86
C GLY A 98 1.17 -9.56 6.09
N ASP A 99 -0.02 -10.18 6.08
CA ASP A 99 -1.29 -9.45 6.13
C ASP A 99 -1.63 -8.94 7.55
N GLN A 100 -1.27 -9.70 8.60
CA GLN A 100 -1.46 -9.30 10.01
C GLN A 100 -0.63 -8.06 10.38
N HIS A 101 0.58 -7.96 9.84
CA HIS A 101 1.46 -6.82 10.08
C HIS A 101 0.92 -5.54 9.43
N SER A 102 0.16 -5.65 8.33
CA SER A 102 -0.44 -4.52 7.63
C SER A 102 -1.55 -3.84 8.45
N ALA A 103 -2.33 -4.61 9.22
CA ALA A 103 -3.35 -4.03 10.11
C ALA A 103 -2.71 -3.18 11.23
N GLY A 104 -1.56 -3.62 11.75
CA GLY A 104 -0.78 -2.88 12.76
C GLY A 104 -0.38 -1.47 12.30
N LYS A 105 -0.07 -1.29 11.01
CA LYS A 105 0.24 0.02 10.42
C LYS A 105 -0.90 1.02 10.59
N TYR A 106 -2.11 0.64 10.23
CA TYR A 106 -3.26 1.56 10.33
C TYR A 106 -3.68 1.79 11.78
N THR A 107 -3.55 0.79 12.66
CA THR A 107 -3.81 0.97 14.09
C THR A 107 -2.81 1.93 14.74
N THR A 108 -1.52 1.83 14.44
CA THR A 108 -0.52 2.78 14.95
C THR A 108 -0.75 4.20 14.42
N SER A 109 -1.24 4.37 13.17
CA SER A 109 -1.71 5.67 12.67
C SER A 109 -2.86 6.24 13.50
N ILE A 110 -3.87 5.43 13.85
CA ILE A 110 -5.02 5.88 14.65
C ILE A 110 -4.55 6.35 16.04
N VAL A 111 -3.66 5.59 16.68
CA VAL A 111 -3.07 5.96 17.98
C VAL A 111 -2.31 7.27 17.88
N TYR A 112 -1.48 7.45 16.84
CA TYR A 112 -0.79 8.72 16.59
C TYR A 112 -1.76 9.90 16.50
N TYR A 113 -2.84 9.78 15.73
CA TYR A 113 -3.83 10.85 15.63
C TYR A 113 -4.55 11.11 16.96
N ALA A 114 -4.84 10.08 17.76
CA ALA A 114 -5.45 10.26 19.08
C ALA A 114 -4.58 11.15 19.99
N PHE A 115 -3.27 10.91 20.03
CA PHE A 115 -2.35 11.75 20.80
C PHE A 115 -2.17 13.16 20.18
N TYR A 116 -2.19 13.28 18.85
CA TYR A 116 -2.16 14.59 18.18
C TYR A 116 -3.36 15.48 18.57
N TYR A 117 -4.58 14.94 18.47
CA TYR A 117 -5.79 15.70 18.83
C TYR A 117 -5.87 15.98 20.33
N ASN A 118 -5.41 15.05 21.19
CA ASN A 118 -5.33 15.26 22.63
C ASN A 118 -4.41 16.45 22.96
N TRP A 119 -3.17 16.46 22.46
CA TRP A 119 -2.26 17.59 22.63
C TRP A 119 -2.85 18.91 22.12
N ARG A 120 -3.49 18.87 20.94
CA ARG A 120 -4.07 20.08 20.33
C ARG A 120 -5.29 20.63 21.07
N HIS A 121 -5.97 19.78 21.84
CA HIS A 121 -7.08 20.19 22.71
C HIS A 121 -6.57 20.88 23.98
N HIS A 122 -5.55 20.32 24.64
CA HIS A 122 -4.96 20.90 25.84
C HIS A 122 -4.23 22.23 25.56
N ASN A 123 -3.75 22.45 24.33
CA ASN A 123 -3.18 23.72 23.84
C ASN A 123 -2.05 24.30 24.73
N LEU A 124 -1.38 23.43 25.50
CA LEU A 124 -0.26 23.74 26.37
C LEU A 124 1.03 23.29 25.69
N ALA A 125 2.01 24.20 25.56
CA ALA A 125 3.24 23.95 24.80
C ALA A 125 4.23 23.00 25.50
N HIS A 126 4.11 22.83 26.83
CA HIS A 126 5.07 22.07 27.65
C HIS A 126 4.35 21.21 28.69
N ASP A 127 3.46 20.34 28.23
CA ASP A 127 2.69 19.45 29.09
C ASP A 127 2.94 17.98 28.74
N TYR A 128 2.52 17.06 29.61
CA TYR A 128 2.64 15.61 29.40
C TYR A 128 1.97 15.14 28.10
N SER A 129 0.90 15.82 27.66
CA SER A 129 0.24 15.60 26.37
C SER A 129 1.16 15.88 25.17
N PHE A 130 2.05 16.87 25.26
CA PHE A 130 3.04 17.15 24.22
C PHE A 130 4.12 16.07 24.18
N ALA A 131 4.67 15.67 25.33
CA ALA A 131 5.71 14.66 25.41
C ALA A 131 5.23 13.30 24.86
N THR A 132 4.02 12.88 25.25
CA THR A 132 3.39 11.66 24.73
C THR A 132 3.15 11.74 23.23
N PHE A 133 2.66 12.87 22.71
CA PHE A 133 2.55 13.10 21.27
C PHE A 133 3.88 12.92 20.53
N ILE A 134 4.97 13.56 20.98
CA ILE A 134 6.29 13.44 20.33
C ILE A 134 6.78 11.99 20.32
N MET A 135 6.61 11.26 21.43
CA MET A 135 7.02 9.85 21.49
C MET A 135 6.24 9.00 20.49
N PHE A 136 4.90 9.05 20.53
CA PHE A 136 4.08 8.26 19.62
C PHE A 136 4.24 8.68 18.15
N ALA A 137 4.43 9.97 17.88
CA ALA A 137 4.71 10.49 16.54
C ALA A 137 6.05 9.97 16.00
N THR A 138 7.09 9.97 16.82
CA THR A 138 8.41 9.47 16.44
C THR A 138 8.37 7.96 16.19
N CYS A 139 7.79 7.18 17.09
CA CYS A 139 7.62 5.73 16.92
C CYS A 139 6.81 5.40 15.66
N TYR A 140 5.72 6.13 15.43
CA TYR A 140 4.88 5.98 14.24
C TYR A 140 5.64 6.31 12.94
N SER A 141 6.36 7.43 12.91
CA SER A 141 7.16 7.84 11.75
C SER A 141 8.23 6.80 11.43
N ILE A 142 8.95 6.28 12.44
CA ILE A 142 9.96 5.23 12.24
C ILE A 142 9.31 3.95 11.72
N TYR A 143 8.27 3.45 12.40
CA TYR A 143 7.59 2.21 12.03
C TYR A 143 7.05 2.26 10.59
N THR A 144 6.36 3.35 10.22
CA THR A 144 5.80 3.48 8.87
C THR A 144 6.84 3.78 7.80
N CYS A 145 7.93 4.48 8.13
CA CYS A 145 9.05 4.67 7.21
C CYS A 145 9.75 3.35 6.92
N SER A 146 10.03 2.55 7.95
CA SER A 146 10.55 1.20 7.79
C SER A 146 9.62 0.35 6.93
N TRP A 147 8.31 0.43 7.19
CA TRP A 147 7.32 -0.28 6.38
C TRP A 147 7.40 0.08 4.89
N ASP A 148 7.45 1.37 4.55
CA ASP A 148 7.49 1.79 3.15
C ASP A 148 8.71 1.20 2.42
N ILE A 149 9.89 1.28 3.05
CA ILE A 149 11.15 0.85 2.44
C ILE A 149 11.23 -0.68 2.33
N PHE A 150 10.88 -1.40 3.40
CA PHE A 150 11.06 -2.85 3.47
C PHE A 150 9.92 -3.63 2.82
N ILE A 151 8.67 -3.19 3.01
CA ILE A 151 7.49 -3.94 2.60
C ILE A 151 6.88 -3.36 1.32
N ASP A 152 6.58 -2.06 1.31
CA ASP A 152 5.83 -1.48 0.19
C ASP A 152 6.70 -1.37 -1.07
N TRP A 153 7.94 -0.89 -0.93
CA TRP A 153 8.92 -0.75 -2.00
C TRP A 153 9.82 -1.97 -2.15
N SER A 154 9.90 -2.79 -1.10
CA SER A 154 10.50 -4.11 -1.21
C SER A 154 11.99 -4.05 -1.61
N LEU A 155 12.68 -2.96 -1.22
CA LEU A 155 14.03 -2.58 -1.67
C LEU A 155 15.17 -3.33 -0.99
N LEU A 156 14.89 -4.04 0.10
CA LEU A 156 15.89 -4.64 0.98
C LEU A 156 15.80 -6.16 1.04
N LYS A 157 15.66 -6.81 -0.13
CA LYS A 157 15.99 -8.24 -0.22
C LYS A 157 17.50 -8.37 -0.13
N HIS A 158 17.98 -9.08 0.88
CA HIS A 158 19.40 -9.26 1.15
C HIS A 158 19.98 -10.19 0.07
N ASP A 159 20.58 -9.64 -0.97
CA ASP A 159 21.48 -10.38 -1.86
C ASP A 159 22.79 -9.59 -2.05
N ARG A 160 23.89 -10.34 -2.23
CA ARG A 160 25.27 -9.95 -1.94
C ARG A 160 25.89 -8.93 -2.90
N GLN A 161 25.17 -8.41 -3.88
CA GLN A 161 25.75 -7.53 -4.91
C GLN A 161 25.51 -6.04 -4.67
N HIS A 162 24.43 -5.64 -4.00
CA HIS A 162 24.10 -4.22 -3.77
C HIS A 162 23.60 -3.95 -2.34
N ILE A 163 24.25 -3.00 -1.65
CA ILE A 163 23.82 -2.59 -0.31
C ILE A 163 22.51 -1.79 -0.46
N PHE A 164 21.42 -2.28 0.14
CA PHE A 164 20.08 -1.64 0.21
C PHE A 164 19.22 -1.58 -1.06
N LEU A 165 19.63 -2.16 -2.19
CA LEU A 165 18.85 -2.19 -3.44
C LEU A 165 18.69 -3.64 -3.96
N ARG A 166 17.55 -3.94 -4.58
CA ARG A 166 17.26 -5.21 -5.28
C ARG A 166 18.06 -5.32 -6.59
N ASP A 167 18.27 -6.55 -7.07
CA ASP A 167 18.99 -6.83 -8.33
C ASP A 167 18.23 -6.37 -9.59
N ASN A 168 16.91 -6.60 -9.63
CA ASN A 168 16.04 -6.14 -10.72
C ASN A 168 15.43 -4.78 -10.36
N LEU A 169 15.90 -3.73 -11.01
CA LEU A 169 15.41 -2.36 -10.89
C LEU A 169 14.84 -1.94 -12.25
N LEU A 170 13.59 -1.46 -12.28
CA LEU A 170 12.97 -1.00 -13.52
C LEU A 170 13.60 0.32 -13.98
N TYR A 171 13.97 1.17 -13.03
CA TYR A 171 14.69 2.42 -13.30
C TYR A 171 16.19 2.20 -13.34
N SER A 172 16.80 2.54 -14.49
CA SER A 172 18.25 2.44 -14.73
C SER A 172 19.10 3.29 -13.77
N GLN A 173 18.55 4.40 -13.24
CA GLN A 173 19.28 5.33 -12.38
C GLN A 173 19.12 4.99 -10.89
N LYS A 174 20.18 4.46 -10.27
CA LYS A 174 20.20 4.09 -8.83
C LYS A 174 19.99 5.28 -7.88
N SER A 175 20.42 6.48 -8.28
CA SER A 175 20.29 7.72 -7.46
C SER A 175 18.84 8.06 -7.13
N VAL A 176 17.89 7.68 -7.99
CA VAL A 176 16.47 7.94 -7.81
C VAL A 176 15.91 7.21 -6.59
N TYR A 177 16.37 5.97 -6.33
CA TYR A 177 15.98 5.19 -5.16
C TYR A 177 16.55 5.76 -3.86
N TYR A 178 17.83 6.15 -3.85
CA TYR A 178 18.42 6.79 -2.66
C TYR A 178 17.74 8.13 -2.34
N PHE A 179 17.44 8.93 -3.36
CA PHE A 179 16.67 10.15 -3.20
C PHE A 179 15.27 9.87 -2.62
N ALA A 180 14.58 8.84 -3.10
CA ALA A 180 13.27 8.45 -2.57
C ALA A 180 13.34 7.99 -1.10
N ILE A 181 14.37 7.21 -0.73
CA ILE A 181 14.57 6.80 0.66
C ILE A 181 14.77 8.02 1.57
N ILE A 182 15.68 8.92 1.20
CA ILE A 182 16.00 10.11 2.00
C ILE A 182 14.78 11.03 2.08
N SER A 183 14.15 11.32 0.94
CA SER A 183 12.97 12.19 0.92
C SER A 183 11.79 11.56 1.67
N ASN A 184 11.56 10.25 1.61
CA ASN A 184 10.52 9.60 2.40
C ASN A 184 10.76 9.74 3.91
N ILE A 185 12.00 9.55 4.38
CA ILE A 185 12.35 9.78 5.79
C ILE A 185 12.00 11.21 6.20
N ILE A 186 12.44 12.22 5.44
CA ILE A 186 12.16 13.63 5.76
C ILE A 186 10.65 13.91 5.77
N LEU A 187 9.92 13.45 4.74
CA LEU A 187 8.48 13.67 4.60
C LEU A 187 7.68 12.97 5.69
N ARG A 188 8.17 11.85 6.24
CA ARG A 188 7.55 11.13 7.37
C ARG A 188 7.61 11.90 8.68
N PHE A 189 8.51 12.87 8.80
CA PHE A 189 8.57 13.82 9.93
C PHE A 189 7.90 15.16 9.64
N SER A 190 7.08 15.26 8.58
CA SER A 190 6.34 16.49 8.24
C SER A 190 5.42 17.00 9.36
N TRP A 191 5.01 16.14 10.29
CA TRP A 191 4.23 16.53 11.48
C TRP A 191 4.95 17.56 12.36
N VAL A 192 6.29 17.64 12.29
CA VAL A 192 7.12 18.62 13.01
C VAL A 192 6.75 20.06 12.63
N ILE A 193 6.26 20.29 11.40
CA ILE A 193 5.82 21.61 10.92
C ILE A 193 4.70 22.20 11.79
N TYR A 194 3.92 21.35 12.47
CA TYR A 194 2.82 21.78 13.33
C TYR A 194 3.25 22.14 14.76
N ILE A 195 4.50 21.88 15.18
CA ILE A 195 4.99 22.14 16.55
C ILE A 195 5.23 23.62 16.85
N PRO A 196 5.96 24.40 16.02
CA PRO A 196 6.38 25.75 16.43
C PRO A 196 5.18 26.66 16.71
N GLY A 197 5.04 27.21 17.92
CA GLY A 197 4.08 28.29 18.18
C GLY A 197 4.66 29.62 17.68
N GLY A 198 3.93 30.38 16.85
CA GLY A 198 4.41 31.68 16.37
C GLY A 198 3.60 32.27 15.20
N ASN A 199 4.06 33.41 14.68
CA ASN A 199 3.40 34.23 13.63
C ASN A 199 3.23 33.54 12.25
N PHE A 200 3.70 32.30 12.09
CA PHE A 200 3.51 31.56 10.85
C PHE A 200 2.07 31.07 10.74
N ASN A 201 1.38 31.53 9.70
CA ASN A 201 -0.01 31.19 9.40
C ASN A 201 -0.24 29.67 9.37
N PHE A 202 -1.17 29.18 10.19
CA PHE A 202 -1.58 27.77 10.23
C PHE A 202 -2.02 27.24 8.86
N ASN A 203 -2.66 28.10 8.06
CA ASN A 203 -3.08 27.78 6.70
C ASN A 203 -1.89 27.48 5.78
N LEU A 204 -0.80 28.25 5.87
CA LEU A 204 0.40 28.03 5.07
C LEU A 204 1.07 26.70 5.45
N ARG A 205 1.14 26.39 6.74
CA ARG A 205 1.69 25.11 7.22
C ARG A 205 0.89 23.93 6.70
N SER A 206 -0.44 24.04 6.75
CA SER A 206 -1.32 22.98 6.26
C SER A 206 -1.26 22.83 4.74
N PHE A 207 -1.08 23.93 4.00
CA PHE A 207 -0.84 23.89 2.56
C PHE A 207 0.48 23.18 2.23
N VAL A 208 1.58 23.56 2.90
CA VAL A 208 2.89 22.92 2.72
C VAL A 208 2.82 21.43 3.10
N ALA A 209 2.21 21.09 4.25
CA ALA A 209 2.04 19.70 4.66
C ALA A 209 1.22 18.89 3.65
N GLY A 210 0.15 19.46 3.09
CA GLY A 210 -0.64 18.82 2.03
C GLY A 210 0.16 18.58 0.76
N PHE A 211 1.01 19.52 0.35
CA PHE A 211 1.90 19.36 -0.80
C PHE A 211 2.95 18.27 -0.57
N LEU A 212 3.57 18.25 0.61
CA LEU A 212 4.55 17.23 1.00
C LEU A 212 3.92 15.83 1.05
N GLU A 213 2.70 15.72 1.59
CA GLU A 213 1.95 14.46 1.61
C GLU A 213 1.59 13.98 0.20
N MET A 214 1.20 14.88 -0.70
CA MET A 214 0.94 14.57 -2.10
C MET A 214 2.21 14.04 -2.79
N PHE A 215 3.34 14.70 -2.60
CA PHE A 215 4.62 14.26 -3.16
C PHE A 215 5.06 12.89 -2.62
N ARG A 216 4.89 12.66 -1.31
CA ARG A 216 5.17 11.35 -0.68
C ARG A 216 4.33 10.24 -1.30
N ARG A 217 3.04 10.48 -1.52
CA ARG A 217 2.13 9.50 -2.13
C ARG A 217 2.42 9.27 -3.60
N TRP A 218 2.79 10.31 -4.33
CA TRP A 218 3.26 10.21 -5.71
C TRP A 218 4.46 9.26 -5.80
N GLN A 219 5.49 9.44 -4.96
CA GLN A 219 6.62 8.50 -4.89
C GLN A 219 6.16 7.08 -4.55
N TRP A 220 5.34 6.92 -3.51
CA TRP A 220 4.85 5.61 -3.09
C TRP A 220 4.11 4.88 -4.22
N ASN A 221 3.31 5.58 -5.02
CA ASN A 221 2.60 4.98 -6.16
C ASN A 221 3.57 4.38 -7.19
N PHE A 222 4.65 5.09 -7.55
CA PHE A 222 5.63 4.57 -8.52
C PHE A 222 6.33 3.32 -8.00
N TYR A 223 6.93 3.39 -6.81
CA TYR A 223 7.69 2.27 -6.27
C TYR A 223 6.81 1.09 -5.88
N ARG A 224 5.56 1.33 -5.46
CA ARG A 224 4.61 0.25 -5.17
C ARG A 224 4.19 -0.49 -6.44
N LEU A 225 3.93 0.25 -7.53
CA LEU A 225 3.61 -0.35 -8.82
C LEU A 225 4.78 -1.14 -9.37
N GLU A 226 6.00 -0.61 -9.24
CA GLU A 226 7.22 -1.33 -9.60
C GLU A 226 7.39 -2.61 -8.78
N ALA A 227 7.25 -2.54 -7.45
CA ALA A 227 7.37 -3.70 -6.57
C ALA A 227 6.34 -4.79 -6.91
N GLU A 228 5.11 -4.41 -7.26
CA GLU A 228 4.07 -5.33 -7.71
C GLU A 228 4.42 -5.95 -9.07
N GLN A 229 4.89 -5.14 -10.03
CA GLN A 229 5.29 -5.60 -11.35
C GLN A 229 6.43 -6.61 -11.28
N LEU A 230 7.46 -6.31 -10.48
CA LEU A 230 8.57 -7.22 -10.23
C LEU A 230 8.11 -8.49 -9.50
N GLY A 231 7.20 -8.37 -8.52
CA GLY A 231 6.61 -9.53 -7.86
C GLY A 231 5.84 -10.45 -8.82
N ASN A 232 5.13 -9.87 -9.78
CA ASN A 232 4.43 -10.62 -10.83
C ASN A 232 5.39 -11.27 -11.84
N ILE A 233 6.53 -10.63 -12.13
CA ILE A 233 7.58 -11.18 -13.00
C ILE A 233 8.31 -12.35 -12.31
N ASP A 234 8.71 -12.17 -11.04
CA ASP A 234 9.41 -13.19 -10.23
C ASP A 234 8.56 -14.46 -10.04
N MET A 235 7.22 -14.35 -10.06
CA MET A 235 6.27 -15.47 -9.93
C MET A 235 5.95 -16.21 -11.26
N TYR A 236 6.65 -15.93 -12.37
CA TYR A 236 6.51 -16.62 -13.67
C TYR A 236 5.11 -16.55 -14.33
N ALA A 237 4.62 -15.34 -14.63
CA ALA A 237 3.44 -15.13 -15.50
C ALA A 237 3.63 -14.10 -16.64
N ALA A 238 4.88 -13.67 -16.91
CA ALA A 238 5.20 -12.72 -17.99
C ALA A 238 6.11 -13.29 -19.08
N VAL A 239 6.38 -14.59 -19.08
CA VAL A 239 6.74 -15.31 -20.30
C VAL A 239 5.45 -16.00 -20.73
N ARG A 240 4.72 -15.37 -21.65
CA ARG A 240 3.87 -16.12 -22.56
C ARG A 240 4.82 -17.14 -23.17
N ASP A 241 4.65 -18.44 -22.89
CA ASP A 241 5.39 -19.50 -23.56
C ASP A 241 5.47 -19.13 -25.05
N VAL A 242 6.63 -18.66 -25.48
CA VAL A 242 6.90 -18.42 -26.89
C VAL A 242 7.19 -19.81 -27.40
N ARG A 243 6.14 -20.48 -27.90
CA ARG A 243 6.34 -21.62 -28.78
C ARG A 243 7.28 -21.14 -29.88
N LEU A 244 8.51 -21.66 -29.90
CA LEU A 244 9.45 -21.39 -30.97
C LEU A 244 8.83 -21.91 -32.28
N PRO A 245 8.99 -21.22 -33.43
CA PRO A 245 8.35 -21.59 -34.70
C PRO A 245 8.85 -22.89 -35.33
N TYR A 246 9.75 -23.60 -34.65
CA TYR A 246 10.37 -24.81 -35.17
C TYR A 246 10.09 -25.93 -34.19
N ASP A 247 9.25 -26.87 -34.62
CA ASP A 247 9.29 -28.22 -34.08
C ASP A 247 10.69 -28.74 -34.38
N ALA A 248 11.41 -29.17 -33.33
CA ALA A 248 12.67 -29.85 -33.52
C ALA A 248 12.39 -31.07 -34.40
N ALA A 249 12.81 -30.99 -35.66
CA ALA A 249 12.81 -32.11 -36.58
C ALA A 249 13.62 -33.23 -35.92
N VAL A 250 12.92 -34.22 -35.38
CA VAL A 250 13.50 -35.53 -35.16
C VAL A 250 13.56 -36.15 -36.54
N ALA A 251 14.69 -35.96 -37.20
CA ALA A 251 15.01 -36.64 -38.44
C ALA A 251 15.28 -38.12 -38.12
N ASP A 252 14.62 -38.95 -38.93
CA ASP A 252 14.96 -40.27 -39.43
C ASP A 252 15.26 -41.41 -38.45
N ASP A 253 14.39 -42.43 -38.48
CA ASP A 253 14.78 -43.75 -39.01
C ASP A 253 13.54 -44.48 -39.55
N ASP A 254 13.58 -44.72 -40.86
CA ASP A 254 12.98 -45.75 -41.74
C ASP A 254 11.92 -46.73 -41.18
N ASP A 255 10.73 -46.75 -41.82
CA ASP A 255 10.26 -47.85 -42.71
C ASP A 255 8.73 -47.77 -42.99
N ASP A 256 8.43 -47.72 -44.29
CA ASP A 256 7.28 -48.23 -45.05
C ASP A 256 5.80 -47.85 -44.76
N ASP A 257 5.27 -47.16 -45.78
CA ASP A 257 4.06 -47.44 -46.55
C ASP A 257 2.65 -47.00 -46.12
N ASP A 258 2.04 -46.38 -47.13
CA ASP A 258 0.63 -46.22 -47.48
C ASP A 258 -0.22 -45.08 -46.90
N TYR A 259 -0.55 -44.21 -47.85
CA TYR A 259 -1.48 -43.09 -47.83
C TYR A 259 -2.92 -43.58 -47.61
N GLU A 260 -3.60 -43.08 -46.58
CA GLU A 260 -5.00 -42.64 -46.76
C GLU A 260 -5.48 -41.67 -45.67
N LEU A 261 -6.08 -40.59 -46.16
CA LEU A 261 -6.47 -39.38 -45.46
C LEU A 261 -7.88 -39.55 -44.90
N HIS A 262 -8.04 -39.70 -43.58
CA HIS A 262 -9.35 -39.50 -42.94
C HIS A 262 -9.27 -38.69 -41.65
N SER A 263 -9.57 -37.40 -41.81
CA SER A 263 -10.02 -36.49 -40.76
C SER A 263 -11.18 -37.10 -39.97
N ARG A 264 -11.04 -37.22 -38.65
CA ARG A 264 -12.17 -37.27 -37.72
C ARG A 264 -11.82 -36.63 -36.39
N ASP A 265 -12.69 -35.70 -36.04
CA ASP A 265 -12.74 -34.93 -34.81
C ASP A 265 -12.71 -35.79 -33.54
N SER A 266 -12.05 -35.30 -32.49
CA SER A 266 -12.62 -35.32 -31.13
C SER A 266 -11.79 -34.49 -30.16
N TRP A 267 -12.30 -33.29 -29.89
CA TRP A 267 -12.13 -32.56 -28.64
C TRP A 267 -12.34 -33.48 -27.41
N GLY A 268 -11.54 -33.32 -26.35
CA GLY A 268 -11.91 -33.85 -25.03
C GLY A 268 -10.78 -34.18 -24.05
N SER A 269 -9.79 -33.31 -23.84
CA SER A 269 -8.84 -33.50 -22.74
C SER A 269 -9.36 -32.86 -21.44
N LYS A 270 -9.82 -33.73 -20.54
CA LYS A 270 -9.93 -33.48 -19.10
C LYS A 270 -8.51 -33.23 -18.55
N SER A 271 -8.18 -32.00 -18.16
CA SER A 271 -6.95 -31.77 -17.39
C SER A 271 -7.27 -31.56 -15.91
N ARG A 272 -6.92 -32.57 -15.13
CA ARG A 272 -6.92 -32.59 -13.67
C ARG A 272 -5.72 -31.80 -13.15
N ARG A 273 -6.01 -30.92 -12.20
CA ARG A 273 -5.21 -30.55 -11.02
C ARG A 273 -3.94 -31.40 -10.83
N ALA A 274 -2.78 -30.87 -11.20
CA ALA A 274 -1.47 -31.42 -10.82
C ALA A 274 -0.95 -30.68 -9.59
N GLN A 275 -0.82 -31.46 -8.52
CA GLN A 275 -0.36 -31.09 -7.19
C GLN A 275 1.18 -31.16 -7.21
N MET A 276 1.85 -30.02 -6.97
CA MET A 276 3.32 -29.96 -6.87
C MET A 276 3.79 -30.80 -5.67
N LEU A 277 4.59 -31.82 -5.95
CA LEU A 277 5.42 -32.52 -4.97
C LEU A 277 6.82 -31.90 -4.96
N ARG A 278 7.33 -31.63 -3.75
CA ARG A 278 8.70 -31.16 -3.48
C ARG A 278 9.71 -32.31 -3.63
N PRO A 279 10.96 -32.04 -4.04
CA PRO A 279 11.99 -33.06 -4.10
C PRO A 279 12.70 -33.19 -2.75
N SER A 280 12.84 -34.41 -2.26
CA SER A 280 13.84 -34.72 -1.24
C SER A 280 14.33 -36.16 -1.35
N GLN A 281 15.66 -36.27 -1.30
CA GLN A 281 16.48 -37.44 -0.92
C GLN A 281 17.07 -38.26 -2.07
N ILE A 282 18.26 -37.82 -2.47
CA ILE A 282 19.32 -38.64 -3.05
C ILE A 282 19.84 -39.56 -1.91
N LYS A 283 19.79 -40.88 -2.11
CA LYS A 283 20.57 -41.85 -1.35
C LYS A 283 21.70 -42.36 -2.24
N LEU A 284 22.93 -42.20 -1.75
CA LEU A 284 24.10 -42.95 -2.20
C LEU A 284 24.05 -44.31 -1.49
N ASP A 285 24.11 -45.39 -2.26
CA ASP A 285 24.47 -46.72 -1.74
C ASP A 285 25.77 -47.13 -2.41
N ASP A 286 26.83 -47.20 -1.58
CA ASP A 286 28.08 -47.92 -1.84
C ASP A 286 27.81 -49.43 -1.88
N HIS A 287 28.52 -50.15 -2.75
CA HIS A 287 29.25 -51.41 -2.48
C HIS A 287 29.68 -52.07 -3.80
N PRO A 288 30.77 -52.85 -3.80
CA PRO A 288 30.79 -54.19 -3.19
C PRO A 288 31.42 -54.29 -1.80
#